data_AF-A0A352MXH6-F1
#
_entry.id   AF-A0A352MXH6-F1
#
_cell.length_a   1.000
_cell.length_b   1.000
_cell.length_c   1.000
_cell.angle_alpha   90.00
_cell.angle_beta   90.00
_cell.angle_gamma   90.00
#
_symmetry.space_group_name_H-M   'P 1'
#
loop_
_entity.id
_entity.type
_entity.pdbx_description
1 polymer ?
#
loop_
_entity_poly.entity_id
_entity_poly.type
_entity_poly.pdbx_seq_one_letter_code
_entity_poly.pdbx_strand_id
1 'polypeptide(L)'
;MNKENNLRSNLKSICIIFIILFIAFICIVKSFETPKENMKMLYAYNISRNINYGVHLKKNNYINQEYMGMNETYITELVDYIDSNFLYNFSVSQKATSKYEYKIISELNVEYYATGQTEGTKLWSREYTLLEPKTIETDTNQININENIKIDFNLYNEEMKKFKSEFGLPIKSYLDVKLIVNSEIKVPSSQKTEKDNSVISLKIPLNSQVFSISQNYEKLSKGQVFDETNQNNKSNIVLLVIGIILLAISVIGILNIFRKIISADRRTDYEIALNRILKNYGDIVAEIVTPTETEGMKVIDVKNFDQLLDIEEEIRMPILFYETVEGEEGEFSIISDNIVYRYILGGRK
;
A
#
# COMPACT_ATOMS: atom_id res chain seq x y z
N MET A 1 42.92 -24.13 3.04
CA MET A 1 42.88 -22.66 3.28
C MET A 1 42.41 -21.81 2.08
N ASN A 2 42.27 -22.34 0.85
CA ASN A 2 42.00 -21.53 -0.37
C ASN A 2 40.50 -21.41 -0.77
N LYS A 3 39.59 -22.19 -0.16
CA LYS A 3 38.17 -22.26 -0.56
C LYS A 3 37.29 -21.20 0.14
N GLU A 4 37.53 -20.93 1.43
CA GLU A 4 36.80 -19.90 2.21
C GLU A 4 37.07 -18.47 1.71
N ASN A 5 38.32 -18.16 1.36
CA ASN A 5 38.69 -16.83 0.85
C ASN A 5 38.03 -16.54 -0.52
N ASN A 6 37.91 -17.55 -1.38
CA ASN A 6 37.22 -17.44 -2.66
C ASN A 6 35.70 -17.24 -2.48
N LEU A 7 35.09 -17.91 -1.50
CA LEU A 7 33.65 -17.77 -1.21
C LEU A 7 33.32 -16.37 -0.70
N ARG A 8 34.10 -15.85 0.26
CA ARG A 8 33.95 -14.49 0.81
C ARG A 8 34.19 -13.41 -0.24
N SER A 9 35.14 -13.62 -1.15
CA SER A 9 35.38 -12.69 -2.27
C SER A 9 34.20 -12.65 -3.26
N ASN A 10 33.63 -13.81 -3.59
CA ASN A 10 32.49 -13.88 -4.52
C ASN A 10 31.23 -13.22 -3.91
N LEU A 11 30.98 -13.41 -2.61
CA LEU A 11 29.89 -12.76 -1.89
C LEU A 11 30.00 -11.23 -1.90
N LYS A 12 31.19 -10.67 -1.70
CA LYS A 12 31.43 -9.22 -1.80
C LYS A 12 31.15 -8.68 -3.20
N SER A 13 31.61 -9.39 -4.24
CA SER A 13 31.34 -9.01 -5.63
C SER A 13 29.85 -9.04 -5.97
N ILE A 14 29.10 -10.03 -5.47
CA ILE A 14 27.65 -10.12 -5.64
C ILE A 14 26.96 -8.89 -5.00
N CYS A 15 27.29 -8.55 -3.75
CA CYS A 15 26.70 -7.40 -3.06
C CYS A 15 26.95 -6.08 -3.82
N ILE A 16 28.18 -5.88 -4.33
CA ILE A 16 28.53 -4.67 -5.09
C ILE A 16 27.68 -4.57 -6.38
N ILE A 17 27.50 -5.67 -7.10
CA ILE A 17 26.70 -5.68 -8.33
C ILE A 17 25.23 -5.36 -8.04
N PHE A 18 24.66 -5.90 -6.96
CA PHE A 18 23.28 -5.59 -6.58
C PHE A 18 23.10 -4.11 -6.20
N ILE A 19 24.08 -3.49 -5.55
CA ILE A 19 24.06 -2.06 -5.25
C ILE A 19 24.09 -1.24 -6.54
N ILE A 20 24.94 -1.58 -7.51
CA ILE A 20 25.02 -0.89 -8.80
C ILE A 20 23.71 -1.03 -9.59
N LEU A 21 23.11 -2.22 -9.58
CA LEU A 21 21.82 -2.48 -10.21
C LEU A 21 20.71 -1.61 -9.60
N PHE A 22 20.69 -1.49 -8.26
CA PHE A 22 19.72 -0.66 -7.55
C PHE A 22 19.87 0.83 -7.89
N ILE A 23 21.11 1.32 -7.98
CA ILE A 23 21.40 2.70 -8.40
C ILE A 23 20.96 2.92 -9.85
N ALA A 24 21.24 1.97 -10.75
CA ALA A 24 20.81 2.02 -12.14
C ALA A 24 19.28 2.15 -12.26
N PHE A 25 18.55 1.35 -11.49
CA PHE A 25 17.08 1.41 -11.44
C PHE A 25 16.57 2.79 -10.99
N ILE A 26 17.12 3.33 -9.89
CA ILE A 26 16.75 4.67 -9.41
C ILE A 26 16.99 5.75 -10.47
N CYS A 27 18.15 5.72 -11.14
CA CYS A 27 18.48 6.68 -12.19
C CYS A 27 17.49 6.62 -13.36
N ILE A 28 17.09 5.43 -13.78
CA ILE A 28 16.11 5.24 -14.87
C ILE A 28 14.74 5.78 -14.46
N VAL A 29 14.24 5.42 -13.27
CA VAL A 29 12.92 5.90 -12.79
C VAL A 29 12.89 7.42 -12.71
N LYS A 30 13.91 8.03 -12.08
CA LYS A 30 14.01 9.49 -11.96
C LYS A 30 14.24 10.19 -13.30
N SER A 31 14.72 9.49 -14.32
CA SER A 31 14.87 10.09 -15.65
C SER A 31 13.53 10.42 -16.31
N PHE A 32 12.44 9.77 -15.90
CA PHE A 32 11.09 9.99 -16.41
C PHE A 32 10.23 10.88 -15.50
N GLU A 33 10.72 11.25 -14.31
CA GLU A 33 10.03 12.19 -13.43
C GLU A 33 10.26 13.63 -13.90
N THR A 34 9.19 14.34 -14.27
CA THR A 34 9.26 15.76 -14.57
C THR A 34 9.33 16.56 -13.27
N PRO A 35 10.39 17.34 -13.01
CA PRO A 35 10.46 18.14 -11.79
C PRO A 35 9.33 19.19 -11.77
N LYS A 36 8.52 19.17 -10.71
CA LYS A 36 7.38 20.09 -10.52
C LYS A 36 7.79 21.57 -10.57
N GLU A 37 9.05 21.90 -10.28
CA GLU A 37 9.59 23.27 -10.31
C GLU A 37 9.52 23.95 -11.69
N ASN A 38 9.44 23.17 -12.78
CA ASN A 38 9.35 23.72 -14.14
C ASN A 38 7.90 23.92 -14.61
N MET A 39 6.90 23.60 -13.79
CA MET A 39 5.49 23.74 -14.17
C MET A 39 5.02 25.18 -13.97
N LYS A 40 4.52 25.81 -15.05
CA LYS A 40 3.91 27.13 -14.98
C LYS A 40 2.60 27.06 -14.18
N MET A 41 2.52 27.78 -13.07
CA MET A 41 1.26 27.94 -12.33
C MET A 41 0.25 28.71 -13.20
N LEU A 42 -0.96 28.16 -13.34
CA LEU A 42 -2.06 28.80 -14.05
C LEU A 42 -2.82 29.74 -13.10
N TYR A 43 -3.24 29.23 -11.95
CA TYR A 43 -3.89 29.98 -10.90
C TYR A 43 -3.85 29.23 -9.57
N ALA A 44 -4.09 29.95 -8.49
CA ALA A 44 -4.38 29.40 -7.17
C ALA A 44 -5.86 29.61 -6.83
N TYR A 45 -6.41 28.74 -5.99
CA TYR A 45 -7.76 28.89 -5.46
C TYR A 45 -7.76 28.80 -3.93
N ASN A 46 -8.76 29.43 -3.33
CA ASN A 46 -8.99 29.43 -1.90
C ASN A 46 -10.49 29.40 -1.60
N ILE A 47 -10.91 28.46 -0.76
CA ILE A 47 -12.27 28.26 -0.31
C ILE A 47 -12.29 28.32 1.21
N SER A 48 -12.97 29.30 1.76
CA SER A 48 -13.16 29.48 3.20
C SER A 48 -14.63 29.33 3.54
N ARG A 49 -14.89 28.58 4.61
CA ARG A 49 -16.23 28.27 5.09
C ARG A 49 -16.29 28.62 6.56
N ASN A 50 -17.35 29.25 6.98
CA ASN A 50 -17.59 29.50 8.39
C ASN A 50 -19.07 29.56 8.70
N ILE A 51 -19.41 29.24 9.94
CA ILE A 51 -20.73 29.47 10.49
C ILE A 51 -20.56 29.98 11.91
N ASN A 52 -21.14 31.14 12.17
CA ASN A 52 -21.22 31.70 13.51
C ASN A 52 -22.65 31.61 14.00
N TYR A 53 -22.87 31.30 15.27
CA TYR A 53 -24.23 31.28 15.83
C TYR A 53 -24.29 31.88 17.23
N GLY A 54 -25.47 32.34 17.61
CA GLY A 54 -25.80 32.82 18.94
C GLY A 54 -27.15 32.28 19.38
N VAL A 55 -27.27 31.89 20.65
CA VAL A 55 -28.52 31.36 21.20
C VAL A 55 -29.20 32.46 21.99
N HIS A 56 -30.28 33.01 21.45
CA HIS A 56 -31.06 34.03 22.13
C HIS A 56 -31.95 33.39 23.19
N LEU A 57 -31.99 34.02 24.37
CA LEU A 57 -32.70 33.51 25.52
C LEU A 57 -34.01 34.25 25.75
N LYS A 58 -35.04 33.51 26.15
CA LYS A 58 -36.25 34.07 26.75
C LYS A 58 -35.87 34.82 28.03
N LYS A 59 -36.58 35.91 28.31
CA LYS A 59 -36.40 36.66 29.57
C LYS A 59 -36.53 35.72 30.77
N ASN A 60 -35.51 35.72 31.64
CA ASN A 60 -35.44 34.85 32.80
C ASN A 60 -34.67 35.52 33.95
N ASN A 61 -34.74 34.94 35.15
CA ASN A 61 -34.12 35.50 36.36
C ASN A 61 -32.72 34.93 36.68
N TYR A 62 -32.19 34.06 35.82
CA TYR A 62 -30.97 33.29 36.10
C TYR A 62 -29.78 33.76 35.27
N ILE A 63 -30.02 34.15 34.02
CA ILE A 63 -29.02 34.59 33.06
C ILE A 63 -29.37 36.01 32.65
N ASN A 64 -28.52 36.97 33.04
CA ASN A 64 -28.73 38.39 32.77
C ASN A 64 -28.45 38.77 31.30
N GLN A 65 -27.80 37.91 30.53
CA GLN A 65 -27.47 38.13 29.12
C GLN A 65 -28.66 37.76 28.22
N GLU A 66 -28.92 38.56 27.19
CA GLU A 66 -30.00 38.30 26.21
C GLU A 66 -29.69 37.12 25.26
N TYR A 67 -28.41 36.80 25.10
CA TYR A 67 -27.97 35.68 24.28
C TYR A 67 -26.72 35.03 24.86
N MET A 68 -26.51 33.76 24.52
CA MET A 68 -25.30 33.01 24.81
C MET A 68 -24.49 32.78 23.52
N GLY A 69 -23.16 32.81 23.64
CA GLY A 69 -22.22 32.61 22.54
C GLY A 69 -22.15 31.15 22.06
N MET A 70 -21.29 30.91 21.06
CA MET A 70 -21.05 29.58 20.48
C MET A 70 -20.36 28.62 21.46
N ASN A 71 -20.58 27.32 21.26
CA ASN A 71 -19.91 26.21 21.94
C ASN A 71 -20.16 26.14 23.46
N GLU A 72 -21.26 26.76 23.91
CA GLU A 72 -21.74 26.65 25.28
C GLU A 72 -22.70 25.45 25.43
N THR A 73 -23.12 25.20 26.67
CA THR A 73 -24.26 24.31 26.96
C THR A 73 -25.47 25.17 27.28
N TYR A 74 -26.57 24.94 26.56
CA TYR A 74 -27.79 25.74 26.64
C TYR A 74 -28.88 24.97 27.37
N ILE A 75 -29.68 25.68 28.17
CA ILE A 75 -30.87 25.13 28.82
C ILE A 75 -32.04 25.25 27.84
N THR A 76 -32.60 24.13 27.40
CA THR A 76 -33.63 24.03 26.37
C THR A 76 -34.81 24.96 26.60
N GLU A 77 -35.34 25.03 27.82
CA GLU A 77 -36.51 25.84 28.15
C GLU A 77 -36.26 27.35 28.06
N LEU A 78 -35.00 27.77 28.20
CA LEU A 78 -34.62 29.19 28.13
C LEU A 78 -34.38 29.67 26.71
N VAL A 79 -34.30 28.79 25.71
CA VAL A 79 -34.02 29.17 24.33
C VAL A 79 -35.25 29.81 23.69
N ASP A 80 -35.06 31.00 23.11
CA ASP A 80 -36.05 31.67 22.27
C ASP A 80 -35.86 31.26 20.81
N TYR A 81 -34.74 31.65 20.21
CA TYR A 81 -34.34 31.26 18.86
C TYR A 81 -32.82 31.15 18.75
N ILE A 82 -32.34 30.52 17.68
CA ILE A 82 -30.91 30.43 17.37
C ILE A 82 -30.64 31.30 16.15
N ASP A 83 -29.80 32.30 16.31
CA ASP A 83 -29.32 33.15 15.22
C ASP A 83 -28.08 32.50 14.59
N SER A 84 -28.07 32.27 13.29
CA SER A 84 -26.96 31.59 12.60
C SER A 84 -26.58 32.33 11.32
N ASN A 85 -25.30 32.68 11.21
CA ASN A 85 -24.72 33.35 10.06
C ASN A 85 -23.77 32.42 9.31
N PHE A 86 -24.15 32.03 8.10
CA PHE A 86 -23.37 31.20 7.21
C PHE A 86 -22.51 32.04 6.28
N LEU A 87 -21.23 31.69 6.18
CA LEU A 87 -20.22 32.37 5.37
C LEU A 87 -19.55 31.36 4.45
N TYR A 88 -19.54 31.65 3.16
CA TYR A 88 -18.81 30.88 2.15
C TYR A 88 -18.10 31.85 1.21
N ASN A 89 -16.77 31.77 1.15
CA ASN A 89 -15.98 32.55 0.19
C ASN A 89 -15.14 31.61 -0.67
N PHE A 90 -15.25 31.71 -1.99
CA PHE A 90 -14.46 30.96 -2.96
C PHE A 90 -13.83 31.94 -3.93
N SER A 91 -12.50 32.02 -3.97
CA SER A 91 -11.77 32.89 -4.88
C SER A 91 -10.70 32.15 -5.67
N VAL A 92 -10.42 32.66 -6.87
CA VAL A 92 -9.29 32.25 -7.72
C VAL A 92 -8.41 33.45 -8.03
N SER A 93 -7.10 33.21 -8.18
CA SER A 93 -6.10 34.28 -8.35
C SER A 93 -6.12 34.97 -9.72
N GLN A 94 -6.89 34.47 -10.68
CA GLN A 94 -6.97 34.98 -12.05
C GLN A 94 -8.36 35.55 -12.34
N LYS A 95 -8.47 36.37 -13.40
CA LYS A 95 -9.79 36.79 -13.91
C LYS A 95 -10.61 35.57 -14.31
N ALA A 96 -11.87 35.56 -13.94
CA ALA A 96 -12.75 34.41 -14.10
C ALA A 96 -14.22 34.86 -14.12
N THR A 97 -15.08 33.92 -14.54
CA THR A 97 -16.53 34.05 -14.45
C THR A 97 -17.03 32.98 -13.48
N SER A 98 -17.82 33.40 -12.50
CA SER A 98 -18.35 32.55 -11.44
C SER A 98 -19.83 32.26 -11.67
N LYS A 99 -20.22 31.02 -11.42
CA LYS A 99 -21.61 30.59 -11.35
C LYS A 99 -21.80 29.77 -10.09
N TYR A 100 -22.86 30.05 -9.34
CA TYR A 100 -23.14 29.31 -8.12
C TYR A 100 -24.62 29.29 -7.80
N GLU A 101 -25.02 28.19 -7.16
CA GLU A 101 -26.34 27.97 -6.61
C GLU A 101 -26.18 27.62 -5.13
N TYR A 102 -27.03 28.21 -4.28
CA TYR A 102 -27.06 27.84 -2.87
C TYR A 102 -28.47 27.89 -2.29
N LYS A 103 -28.69 27.08 -1.25
CA LYS A 103 -29.92 27.06 -0.44
C LYS A 103 -29.58 26.77 1.02
N ILE A 104 -30.49 27.15 1.93
CA ILE A 104 -30.40 26.75 3.34
C ILE A 104 -31.60 25.89 3.67
N ILE A 105 -31.34 24.70 4.19
CA ILE A 105 -32.36 23.75 4.63
C ILE A 105 -32.16 23.40 6.10
N SER A 106 -33.20 22.86 6.72
CA SER A 106 -33.11 22.17 7.99
C SER A 106 -33.68 20.78 7.86
N GLU A 107 -32.92 19.78 8.30
CA GLU A 107 -33.32 18.39 8.26
C GLU A 107 -33.57 17.90 9.69
N LEU A 108 -34.84 17.67 10.02
CA LEU A 108 -35.25 17.11 11.30
C LEU A 108 -35.06 15.60 11.26
N ASN A 109 -34.16 15.08 12.10
CA ASN A 109 -33.82 13.66 12.15
C ASN A 109 -34.27 13.04 13.47
N VAL A 110 -34.86 11.84 13.39
CA VAL A 110 -35.28 11.06 14.56
C VAL A 110 -34.67 9.67 14.50
N GLU A 111 -34.00 9.29 15.58
CA GLU A 111 -33.35 8.00 15.76
C GLU A 111 -33.93 7.28 16.97
N TYR A 112 -34.22 6.00 16.79
CA TYR A 112 -34.62 5.09 17.85
C TYR A 112 -33.39 4.44 18.49
N TYR A 113 -33.36 4.37 19.81
CA TYR A 113 -32.31 3.71 20.57
C TYR A 113 -32.92 2.56 21.36
N ALA A 114 -32.64 1.33 20.92
CA ALA A 114 -32.98 0.16 21.72
C ALA A 114 -32.21 0.17 23.05
N THR A 115 -32.83 -0.32 24.12
CA THR A 115 -32.22 -0.39 25.44
C THR A 115 -30.86 -1.10 25.38
N GLY A 116 -29.81 -0.42 25.84
CA GLY A 116 -28.45 -0.96 25.86
C GLY A 116 -27.65 -0.81 24.56
N GLN A 117 -28.22 -0.22 23.51
CA GLN A 117 -27.48 0.11 22.28
C GLN A 117 -26.95 1.55 22.29
N THR A 118 -25.74 1.71 21.78
CA THR A 118 -25.06 3.01 21.62
C THR A 118 -25.32 3.66 20.27
N GLU A 119 -25.71 2.87 19.27
CA GLU A 119 -26.03 3.35 17.92
C GLU A 119 -27.55 3.45 17.73
N GLY A 120 -27.99 4.57 17.16
CA GLY A 120 -29.39 4.82 16.85
C GLY A 120 -29.76 4.27 15.48
N THR A 121 -30.97 3.73 15.34
CA THR A 121 -31.56 3.40 14.04
C THR A 121 -32.41 4.58 13.58
N LYS A 122 -32.16 5.11 12.37
CA LYS A 122 -32.97 6.18 11.77
C LYS A 122 -34.43 5.70 11.66
N LEU A 123 -35.35 6.40 12.33
CA LEU A 123 -36.78 6.16 12.19
C LEU A 123 -37.32 6.90 10.98
N TRP A 124 -37.09 8.21 10.95
CA TRP A 124 -37.53 9.07 9.86
C TRP A 124 -36.73 10.38 9.83
N SER A 125 -36.84 11.09 8.71
CA SER A 125 -36.31 12.46 8.55
C SER A 125 -37.30 13.29 7.74
N ARG A 126 -37.32 14.60 7.99
CA ARG A 126 -38.10 15.58 7.21
C ARG A 126 -37.25 16.82 6.93
N GLU A 127 -37.23 17.25 5.67
CA GLU A 127 -36.55 18.47 5.22
C GLU A 127 -37.52 19.67 5.21
N TYR A 128 -37.04 20.83 5.67
CA TYR A 128 -37.72 22.11 5.58
C TYR A 128 -36.78 23.15 4.95
N THR A 129 -37.25 23.87 3.94
CA THR A 129 -36.48 24.96 3.31
C THR A 129 -36.52 26.20 4.20
N LEU A 130 -35.35 26.69 4.61
CA LEU A 130 -35.20 27.95 5.36
C LEU A 130 -34.86 29.13 4.44
N LEU A 131 -34.16 28.86 3.34
CA LEU A 131 -33.87 29.80 2.28
C LEU A 131 -34.00 29.09 0.94
N GLU A 132 -34.90 29.59 0.09
CA GLU A 132 -35.09 29.07 -1.27
C GLU A 132 -33.81 29.16 -2.11
N PRO A 133 -33.61 28.23 -3.07
CA PRO A 133 -32.42 28.23 -3.92
C PRO A 133 -32.23 29.54 -4.67
N LYS A 134 -31.01 30.08 -4.61
CA LYS A 134 -30.59 31.26 -5.36
C LYS A 134 -29.50 30.85 -6.34
N THR A 135 -29.67 31.21 -7.61
CA THR A 135 -28.66 30.99 -8.67
C THR A 135 -28.12 32.33 -9.15
N ILE A 136 -26.80 32.48 -9.13
CA ILE A 136 -26.09 33.69 -9.53
C ILE A 136 -25.03 33.34 -10.57
N GLU A 137 -24.92 34.17 -11.61
CA GLU A 137 -23.84 34.16 -12.58
C GLU A 137 -23.22 35.56 -12.65
N THR A 138 -21.90 35.66 -12.61
CA THR A 138 -21.20 36.94 -12.55
C THR A 138 -19.77 36.86 -13.08
N ASP A 139 -19.29 37.93 -13.73
CA ASP A 139 -17.91 38.05 -14.22
C ASP A 139 -16.94 38.48 -13.12
N THR A 140 -16.93 37.70 -12.04
CA THR A 140 -16.00 37.88 -10.93
C THR A 140 -15.22 36.60 -10.68
N ASN A 141 -14.03 36.75 -10.12
CA ASN A 141 -13.17 35.65 -9.68
C ASN A 141 -13.42 35.23 -8.23
N GLN A 142 -14.51 35.69 -7.64
CA GLN A 142 -14.84 35.45 -6.24
C GLN A 142 -16.34 35.23 -6.06
N ILE A 143 -16.69 34.31 -5.19
CA ILE A 143 -18.04 34.05 -4.72
C ILE A 143 -18.02 34.36 -3.22
N ASN A 144 -18.96 35.19 -2.77
CA ASN A 144 -19.12 35.54 -1.36
C ASN A 144 -20.60 35.36 -0.98
N ILE A 145 -20.88 34.38 -0.12
CA ILE A 145 -22.20 34.12 0.44
C ILE A 145 -22.12 34.47 1.92
N ASN A 146 -23.03 35.34 2.37
CA ASN A 146 -23.19 35.74 3.75
C ASN A 146 -24.68 35.78 4.05
N GLU A 147 -25.19 34.69 4.63
CA GLU A 147 -26.62 34.49 4.85
C GLU A 147 -26.89 34.26 6.33
N ASN A 148 -27.73 35.12 6.88
CA ASN A 148 -28.18 35.04 8.26
C ASN A 148 -29.59 34.45 8.32
N ILE A 149 -29.79 33.46 9.19
CA ILE A 149 -31.08 32.84 9.44
C ILE A 149 -31.38 32.78 10.93
N LYS A 150 -32.65 33.03 11.27
CA LYS A 150 -33.19 32.79 12.62
C LYS A 150 -33.92 31.46 12.64
N ILE A 151 -33.40 30.52 13.41
CA ILE A 151 -33.95 29.18 13.55
C ILE A 151 -34.93 29.19 14.72
N ASP A 152 -36.20 28.88 14.45
CA ASP A 152 -37.21 28.66 15.48
C ASP A 152 -36.99 27.31 16.16
N PHE A 153 -36.13 27.30 17.17
CA PHE A 153 -35.82 26.10 17.94
C PHE A 153 -37.05 25.53 18.65
N ASN A 154 -37.96 26.39 19.12
CA ASN A 154 -39.13 25.98 19.89
C ASN A 154 -40.09 25.16 19.02
N LEU A 155 -40.33 25.57 17.78
CA LEU A 155 -41.17 24.84 16.82
C LEU A 155 -40.77 23.35 16.71
N TYR A 156 -39.49 23.08 16.42
CA TYR A 156 -39.00 21.72 16.23
C TYR A 156 -38.93 20.94 17.55
N ASN A 157 -38.53 21.60 18.64
CA ASN A 157 -38.41 20.95 19.94
C ASN A 157 -39.78 20.53 20.49
N GLU A 158 -40.83 21.34 20.29
CA GLU A 158 -42.20 20.99 20.66
C GLU A 158 -42.76 19.81 19.85
N GLU A 159 -42.48 19.76 18.54
CA GLU A 159 -42.85 18.60 17.69
C GLU A 159 -42.24 17.31 18.26
N MET A 160 -40.96 17.35 18.67
CA MET A 160 -40.27 16.18 19.23
C MET A 160 -40.72 15.80 20.63
N LYS A 161 -41.09 16.78 21.47
CA LYS A 161 -41.70 16.52 22.78
C LYS A 161 -43.04 15.80 22.62
N LYS A 162 -43.90 16.27 21.70
CA LYS A 162 -45.20 15.65 21.40
C LYS A 162 -45.02 14.21 20.91
N PHE A 163 -44.13 14.00 19.93
CA PHE A 163 -43.82 12.68 19.40
C PHE A 163 -43.35 11.70 20.50
N LYS A 164 -42.42 12.12 21.36
CA LYS A 164 -41.94 11.28 22.47
C LYS A 164 -43.05 10.96 23.47
N SER A 165 -43.92 11.92 23.77
CA SER A 165 -45.04 11.74 24.69
C SER A 165 -46.12 10.80 24.14
N GLU A 166 -46.39 10.85 22.84
CA GLU A 166 -47.43 10.04 22.19
C GLU A 166 -47.03 8.57 22.08
N PHE A 167 -45.79 8.29 21.70
CA PHE A 167 -45.33 6.91 21.44
C PHE A 167 -44.55 6.28 22.60
N GLY A 168 -44.07 7.06 23.57
CA GLY A 168 -43.30 6.55 24.71
C GLY A 168 -41.95 5.92 24.33
N LEU A 169 -41.42 6.23 23.15
CA LEU A 169 -40.21 5.60 22.62
C LEU A 169 -38.92 6.28 23.11
N PRO A 170 -37.85 5.51 23.41
CA PRO A 170 -36.50 6.04 23.64
C PRO A 170 -35.89 6.56 22.34
N ILE A 171 -36.16 7.83 22.03
CA ILE A 171 -35.62 8.51 20.85
C ILE A 171 -34.55 9.54 21.19
N LYS A 172 -33.66 9.77 20.23
CA LYS A 172 -32.89 11.01 20.12
C LYS A 172 -33.27 11.70 18.82
N SER A 173 -33.38 13.01 18.86
CA SER A 173 -33.67 13.82 17.68
C SER A 173 -32.75 15.03 17.63
N TYR A 174 -32.52 15.50 16.41
CA TYR A 174 -31.72 16.68 16.16
C TYR A 174 -32.16 17.36 14.88
N LEU A 175 -31.97 18.68 14.83
CA LEU A 175 -32.09 19.47 13.62
C LEU A 175 -30.71 19.62 12.99
N ASP A 176 -30.59 19.32 11.71
CA ASP A 176 -29.35 19.51 10.94
C ASP A 176 -29.56 20.63 9.93
N VAL A 177 -29.08 21.83 10.26
CA VAL A 177 -29.26 23.04 9.46
C VAL A 177 -28.07 23.21 8.53
N LYS A 178 -28.32 23.20 7.22
CA LYS A 178 -27.30 23.07 6.18
C LYS A 178 -27.38 24.23 5.19
N LEU A 179 -26.28 24.95 5.02
CA LEU A 179 -26.02 25.71 3.78
C LEU A 179 -25.40 24.75 2.77
N ILE A 180 -26.08 24.56 1.65
CA ILE A 180 -25.62 23.74 0.53
C ILE A 180 -25.25 24.69 -0.60
N VAL A 181 -24.01 24.60 -1.09
CA VAL A 181 -23.47 25.44 -2.16
C VAL A 181 -22.91 24.57 -3.27
N ASN A 182 -23.34 24.80 -4.50
CA ASN A 182 -22.73 24.25 -5.70
C ASN A 182 -22.14 25.43 -6.48
N SER A 183 -20.83 25.43 -6.68
CA SER A 183 -20.13 26.55 -7.30
C SER A 183 -19.15 26.12 -8.37
N GLU A 184 -19.05 26.93 -9.42
CA GLU A 184 -18.07 26.80 -10.49
C GLU A 184 -17.44 28.16 -10.81
N ILE A 185 -16.12 28.20 -10.98
CA ILE A 185 -15.36 29.38 -11.41
C ILE A 185 -14.56 28.99 -12.66
N LYS A 186 -14.97 29.56 -13.80
CA LYS A 186 -14.31 29.35 -15.11
C LYS A 186 -13.19 30.35 -15.27
N VAL A 187 -11.96 29.88 -15.51
CA VAL A 187 -10.76 30.71 -15.65
C VAL A 187 -10.34 30.76 -17.13
N PRO A 188 -10.75 31.78 -17.92
CA PRO A 188 -10.58 31.78 -19.38
C PRO A 188 -9.13 31.65 -19.84
N SER A 189 -8.19 32.24 -19.09
CA SER A 189 -6.75 32.19 -19.41
C SER A 189 -6.16 30.78 -19.41
N SER A 190 -6.84 29.83 -18.77
CA SER A 190 -6.41 28.43 -18.65
C SER A 190 -7.35 27.45 -19.35
N GLN A 191 -8.53 27.91 -19.78
CA GLN A 191 -9.65 27.06 -20.22
C GLN A 191 -10.08 25.98 -19.20
N LYS A 192 -9.67 26.12 -17.93
CA LYS A 192 -10.06 25.23 -16.82
C LYS A 192 -11.21 25.84 -16.00
N THR A 193 -11.90 24.98 -15.27
CA THR A 193 -13.00 25.35 -14.38
C THR A 193 -12.76 24.73 -13.02
N GLU A 194 -12.71 25.56 -11.98
CA GLU A 194 -12.68 25.09 -10.60
C GLU A 194 -14.10 24.90 -10.10
N LYS A 195 -14.34 23.83 -9.36
CA LYS A 195 -15.67 23.49 -8.84
C LYS A 195 -15.58 23.17 -7.37
N ASP A 196 -16.65 23.50 -6.66
CA ASP A 196 -16.77 23.15 -5.26
C ASP A 196 -18.23 22.91 -4.88
N ASN A 197 -18.45 21.79 -4.18
CA ASN A 197 -19.74 21.37 -3.63
C ASN A 197 -19.60 21.32 -2.11
N SER A 198 -20.18 22.30 -1.45
CA SER A 198 -20.02 22.52 -0.01
C SER A 198 -21.30 22.25 0.75
N VAL A 199 -21.16 21.59 1.89
CA VAL A 199 -22.20 21.49 2.91
C VAL A 199 -21.63 22.03 4.22
N ILE A 200 -22.16 23.17 4.67
CA ILE A 200 -21.83 23.78 5.96
C ILE A 200 -22.98 23.50 6.89
N SER A 201 -22.75 22.70 7.93
CA SER A 201 -23.83 22.17 8.78
C SER A 201 -23.71 22.53 10.26
N LEU A 202 -24.88 22.74 10.88
CA LEU A 202 -25.09 22.99 12.30
C LEU A 202 -26.07 21.93 12.83
N LYS A 203 -25.58 21.03 13.68
CA LYS A 203 -26.39 19.99 14.33
C LYS A 203 -26.83 20.45 15.72
N ILE A 204 -28.12 20.63 15.89
CA ILE A 204 -28.79 21.09 17.12
C ILE A 204 -29.58 19.92 17.72
N PRO A 205 -29.16 19.36 18.86
CA PRO A 205 -29.95 18.35 19.57
C PRO A 205 -31.31 18.91 20.03
N LEU A 206 -32.35 18.08 19.95
CA LEU A 206 -33.71 18.38 20.40
C LEU A 206 -34.11 17.45 21.54
N ASN A 207 -35.23 17.75 22.22
CA ASN A 207 -35.86 16.85 23.19
C ASN A 207 -34.94 16.42 24.35
N SER A 208 -34.05 17.33 24.77
CA SER A 208 -33.13 17.18 25.89
C SER A 208 -33.31 18.35 26.86
N GLN A 209 -32.92 18.19 28.12
CA GLN A 209 -33.00 19.28 29.12
C GLN A 209 -31.96 20.37 28.87
N VAL A 210 -30.76 19.94 28.47
CA VAL A 210 -29.65 20.77 28.07
C VAL A 210 -29.02 20.21 26.80
N PHE A 211 -28.44 21.07 25.98
CA PHE A 211 -27.80 20.67 24.73
C PHE A 211 -26.60 21.55 24.37
N SER A 212 -25.76 21.04 23.50
CA SER A 212 -24.69 21.78 22.85
C SER A 212 -24.79 21.58 21.33
N ILE A 213 -24.49 22.64 20.59
CA ILE A 213 -24.60 22.66 19.14
C ILE A 213 -23.25 22.30 18.53
N SER A 214 -23.24 21.39 17.56
CA SER A 214 -22.02 20.96 16.87
C SER A 214 -22.00 21.43 15.43
N GLN A 215 -20.81 21.77 14.93
CA GLN A 215 -20.56 22.23 13.57
C GLN A 215 -19.83 21.14 12.77
N ASN A 216 -20.19 20.93 11.51
CA ASN A 216 -19.49 19.97 10.65
C ASN A 216 -19.31 20.50 9.22
N TYR A 217 -18.06 20.82 8.88
CA TYR A 217 -17.61 21.26 7.54
C TYR A 217 -16.08 21.43 7.49
N GLU A 218 -15.51 21.46 6.29
CA GLU A 218 -14.11 21.81 6.05
C GLU A 218 -13.90 23.33 6.04
N LYS A 219 -13.21 23.87 7.05
CA LYS A 219 -13.03 25.33 7.21
C LYS A 219 -12.28 26.00 6.06
N LEU A 220 -11.28 25.34 5.50
CA LEU A 220 -10.38 25.92 4.50
C LEU A 220 -9.91 24.85 3.51
N SER A 221 -10.13 25.09 2.22
CA SER A 221 -9.53 24.32 1.12
C SER A 221 -8.78 25.27 0.21
N LYS A 222 -7.52 24.95 -0.12
CA LYS A 222 -6.67 25.78 -0.98
C LYS A 222 -5.81 24.92 -1.88
N GLY A 223 -5.51 25.41 -3.07
CA GLY A 223 -4.70 24.67 -4.03
C GLY A 223 -4.12 25.54 -5.12
N GLN A 224 -3.26 24.92 -5.92
CA GLN A 224 -2.61 25.53 -7.08
C GLN A 224 -2.82 24.62 -8.28
N VAL A 225 -3.18 25.22 -9.41
CA VAL A 225 -3.38 24.51 -10.67
C VAL A 225 -2.25 24.88 -11.61
N PHE A 226 -1.63 23.86 -12.19
CA PHE A 226 -0.48 24.01 -13.08
C PHE A 226 -0.83 23.66 -14.53
N ASP A 227 -0.02 24.17 -15.44
CA ASP A 227 -0.07 23.88 -16.86
C ASP A 227 0.64 22.56 -17.15
N GLU A 228 -0.14 21.56 -17.56
CA GLU A 228 0.35 20.23 -17.91
C GLU A 228 0.61 20.07 -19.43
N THR A 229 0.26 21.08 -20.24
CA THR A 229 0.32 20.98 -21.71
C THR A 229 1.74 20.98 -22.27
N ASN A 230 2.73 21.39 -21.47
CA ASN A 230 4.16 21.28 -21.82
C ASN A 230 4.82 19.99 -21.30
N GLN A 231 4.06 18.91 -21.09
CA GLN A 231 4.59 17.55 -21.00
C GLN A 231 5.07 17.05 -22.39
N ASN A 232 5.97 17.79 -23.03
CA ASN A 232 7.02 17.07 -23.71
C ASN A 232 7.76 16.35 -22.59
N ASN A 233 7.63 15.03 -22.52
CA ASN A 233 8.46 14.12 -21.74
C ASN A 233 9.94 14.38 -22.08
N LYS A 234 10.48 15.50 -21.63
CA LYS A 234 11.91 15.76 -21.62
C LYS A 234 12.43 14.90 -20.49
N SER A 235 12.54 13.60 -20.80
CA SER A 235 13.28 12.69 -19.97
C SER A 235 14.63 13.33 -19.72
N ASN A 236 15.15 13.18 -18.52
CA ASN A 236 16.50 13.61 -18.24
C ASN A 236 17.46 12.63 -18.95
N ILE A 237 17.78 12.94 -20.21
CA ILE A 237 18.58 12.08 -21.10
C ILE A 237 19.93 11.75 -20.44
N VAL A 238 20.51 12.67 -19.68
CA VAL A 238 21.78 12.43 -18.96
C VAL A 238 21.61 11.34 -17.91
N LEU A 239 20.57 11.43 -17.07
CA LEU A 239 20.25 10.42 -16.06
C LEU A 239 19.88 9.06 -16.69
N LEU A 240 19.17 9.08 -17.81
CA LEU A 240 18.82 7.88 -18.57
C LEU A 240 20.05 7.18 -19.13
N VAL A 241 20.99 7.93 -19.74
CA VAL A 241 22.26 7.39 -20.25
C VAL A 241 23.10 6.78 -19.13
N ILE A 242 23.22 7.47 -17.99
CA ILE A 242 23.93 6.96 -16.81
C ILE A 242 23.29 5.65 -16.32
N GLY A 243 21.95 5.61 -16.22
CA GLY A 243 21.23 4.42 -15.80
C GLY A 243 21.47 3.21 -16.72
N ILE A 244 21.45 3.42 -18.04
CA ILE A 244 21.70 2.38 -19.04
C ILE A 244 23.14 1.84 -18.93
N ILE A 245 24.13 2.71 -18.76
CA ILE A 245 25.54 2.31 -18.62
C ILE A 245 25.73 1.43 -17.37
N LEU A 246 25.15 1.84 -16.23
CA LEU A 246 25.25 1.08 -14.98
C LEU A 246 24.55 -0.28 -15.07
N LEU A 247 23.42 -0.35 -15.79
CA LEU A 247 22.72 -1.61 -16.04
C LEU A 247 23.58 -2.55 -16.89
N ALA A 248 24.21 -2.05 -17.96
CA ALA A 248 25.12 -2.85 -18.79
C ALA A 248 26.31 -3.42 -17.99
N ILE A 249 26.93 -2.60 -17.13
CA ILE A 249 28.01 -3.03 -16.23
C ILE A 249 27.53 -4.14 -15.30
N SER A 250 26.33 -4.00 -14.73
CA SER A 250 25.75 -5.00 -13.83
C SER A 250 25.53 -6.34 -14.53
N VAL A 251 25.01 -6.33 -15.76
CA VAL A 251 24.81 -7.56 -16.56
C VAL A 251 26.12 -8.27 -16.84
N ILE A 252 27.17 -7.53 -17.22
CA ILE A 252 28.51 -8.11 -17.46
C ILE A 252 29.07 -8.73 -16.17
N GLY A 253 28.90 -8.05 -15.03
CA GLY A 253 29.30 -8.56 -13.72
C GLY A 253 28.63 -9.89 -13.37
N ILE A 254 27.31 -9.99 -13.60
CA ILE A 254 26.52 -11.20 -13.36
C ILE A 254 27.02 -12.37 -14.21
N LEU A 255 27.24 -12.14 -15.52
CA LEU A 255 27.73 -13.17 -16.44
C LEU A 255 29.09 -13.74 -16.02
N ASN A 256 29.99 -12.89 -15.52
CA ASN A 256 31.30 -13.34 -15.03
C ASN A 256 31.20 -14.22 -13.78
N ILE A 257 30.27 -13.93 -12.88
CA ILE A 257 30.03 -14.76 -11.69
C ILE A 257 29.47 -16.12 -12.09
N PHE A 258 28.47 -16.16 -12.98
CA PHE A 258 27.92 -17.42 -13.48
C PHE A 258 28.99 -18.30 -14.12
N ARG A 259 29.88 -17.74 -14.95
CA ARG A 259 31.01 -18.49 -15.52
C ARG A 259 31.92 -19.11 -14.46
N LYS A 260 32.22 -18.38 -13.39
CA LYS A 260 33.10 -18.84 -12.30
C LYS A 260 32.46 -19.93 -11.44
N ILE A 261 31.14 -19.90 -11.27
CA ILE A 261 30.41 -20.94 -10.53
C ILE A 261 30.40 -22.24 -11.32
N ILE A 262 30.08 -22.18 -12.61
CA ILE A 262 30.01 -23.36 -13.50
C ILE A 262 31.38 -24.05 -13.62
N SER A 263 32.48 -23.30 -13.64
CA SER A 263 33.83 -23.90 -13.73
C SER A 263 34.33 -24.53 -12.44
N ALA A 264 33.71 -24.25 -11.29
CA ALA A 264 34.17 -24.74 -9.98
C ALA A 264 33.55 -26.08 -9.56
N ASP A 265 32.49 -26.53 -10.23
CA ASP A 265 31.72 -27.73 -9.87
C ASP A 265 31.87 -28.82 -10.94
N ARG A 266 33.08 -29.38 -11.06
CA ARG A 266 33.36 -30.58 -11.87
C ARG A 266 33.72 -31.74 -10.95
N ARG A 267 32.72 -32.35 -10.31
CA ARG A 267 32.85 -33.74 -9.84
C ARG A 267 32.50 -34.64 -11.02
N THR A 268 33.33 -35.62 -11.33
CA THR A 268 33.02 -36.56 -12.42
C THR A 268 31.92 -37.53 -11.96
N ASP A 269 31.12 -38.05 -12.89
CA ASP A 269 30.13 -39.10 -12.59
C ASP A 269 30.79 -40.32 -11.92
N TYR A 270 32.06 -40.59 -12.24
CA TYR A 270 32.91 -41.60 -11.61
C TYR A 270 33.14 -41.33 -10.12
N GLU A 271 33.61 -40.14 -9.73
CA GLU A 271 33.85 -39.80 -8.33
C GLU A 271 32.58 -39.92 -7.48
N ILE A 272 31.42 -39.56 -8.04
CA ILE A 272 30.13 -39.67 -7.35
C ILE A 272 29.75 -41.15 -7.17
N ALA A 273 29.93 -41.98 -8.20
CA ALA A 273 29.63 -43.41 -8.14
C ALA A 273 30.57 -44.17 -7.19
N LEU A 274 31.88 -43.90 -7.26
CA LEU A 274 32.89 -44.51 -6.39
C LEU A 274 32.62 -44.20 -4.92
N ASN A 275 32.40 -42.92 -4.58
CA ASN A 275 32.09 -42.51 -3.21
C ASN A 275 30.82 -43.18 -2.67
N ARG A 276 29.83 -43.45 -3.54
CA ARG A 276 28.61 -44.15 -3.14
C ARG A 276 28.89 -45.61 -2.78
N ILE A 277 29.71 -46.30 -3.57
CA ILE A 277 30.08 -47.71 -3.33
C ILE A 277 30.90 -47.81 -2.04
N LEU A 278 31.99 -47.05 -1.91
CA LEU A 278 32.86 -47.08 -0.74
C LEU A 278 32.12 -46.71 0.56
N LYS A 279 31.18 -45.77 0.50
CA LYS A 279 30.39 -45.38 1.68
C LYS A 279 29.39 -46.44 2.11
N ASN A 280 28.74 -47.11 1.16
CA ASN A 280 27.66 -48.07 1.47
C ASN A 280 28.19 -49.47 1.79
N TYR A 281 29.34 -49.83 1.23
CA TYR A 281 29.89 -51.19 1.29
C TYR A 281 31.33 -51.22 1.82
N GLY A 282 31.78 -50.15 2.48
CA GLY A 282 33.16 -50.04 3.00
C GLY A 282 33.56 -51.10 4.03
N ASP A 283 32.59 -51.79 4.65
CA ASP A 283 32.87 -52.88 5.59
C ASP A 283 33.32 -54.18 4.90
N ILE A 284 33.01 -54.34 3.60
CA ILE A 284 33.34 -55.54 2.80
C ILE A 284 34.27 -55.25 1.62
N VAL A 285 34.49 -53.96 1.31
CA VAL A 285 35.41 -53.50 0.26
C VAL A 285 36.75 -53.12 0.90
N ALA A 286 37.83 -53.75 0.46
CA ALA A 286 39.20 -53.43 0.84
C ALA A 286 39.91 -52.67 -0.28
N GLU A 287 40.34 -51.44 -0.01
CA GLU A 287 41.13 -50.64 -0.95
C GLU A 287 42.58 -51.14 -0.99
N ILE A 288 43.06 -51.50 -2.18
CA ILE A 288 44.42 -51.99 -2.41
C ILE A 288 45.21 -51.02 -3.29
N VAL A 289 46.51 -50.93 -3.04
CA VAL A 289 47.45 -50.02 -3.75
C VAL A 289 48.23 -50.69 -4.87
N THR A 290 48.09 -52.01 -5.00
CA THR A 290 48.72 -52.83 -6.04
C THR A 290 47.64 -53.61 -6.77
N PRO A 291 47.72 -53.77 -8.10
CA PRO A 291 46.71 -54.52 -8.85
C PRO A 291 46.70 -55.99 -8.45
N THR A 292 45.53 -56.61 -8.54
CA THR A 292 45.37 -58.06 -8.32
C THR A 292 46.15 -58.85 -9.37
N GLU A 293 47.06 -59.74 -8.94
CA GLU A 293 47.72 -60.67 -9.85
C GLU A 293 46.69 -61.64 -10.42
N THR A 294 46.52 -61.67 -11.75
CA THR A 294 45.51 -62.49 -12.44
C THR A 294 46.11 -63.53 -13.39
N GLU A 295 47.45 -63.62 -13.45
CA GLU A 295 48.15 -64.54 -14.35
C GLU A 295 47.88 -66.01 -13.98
N GLY A 296 47.35 -66.78 -14.95
CA GLY A 296 46.99 -68.18 -14.77
C GLY A 296 45.58 -68.43 -14.18
N MET A 297 44.89 -67.37 -13.76
CA MET A 297 43.51 -67.44 -13.26
C MET A 297 42.48 -67.14 -14.36
N LYS A 298 41.27 -67.68 -14.20
CA LYS A 298 40.13 -67.39 -15.07
C LYS A 298 39.40 -66.14 -14.59
N VAL A 299 39.45 -65.06 -15.37
CA VAL A 299 38.73 -63.82 -15.05
C VAL A 299 37.29 -63.87 -15.59
N ILE A 300 36.32 -63.49 -14.77
CA ILE A 300 34.90 -63.41 -15.11
C ILE A 300 34.42 -61.99 -14.79
N ASP A 301 34.11 -61.23 -15.83
CA ASP A 301 33.57 -59.87 -15.68
C ASP A 301 32.07 -59.91 -15.38
N VAL A 302 31.65 -59.25 -14.30
CA VAL A 302 30.26 -59.13 -13.89
C VAL A 302 29.63 -57.82 -14.36
N LYS A 303 28.32 -57.83 -14.60
CA LYS A 303 27.61 -56.73 -15.29
C LYS A 303 27.48 -55.45 -14.47
N ASN A 304 27.36 -55.56 -13.15
CA ASN A 304 27.21 -54.43 -12.24
C ASN A 304 27.77 -54.80 -10.86
N PHE A 305 27.92 -53.79 -10.01
CA PHE A 305 28.44 -53.98 -8.65
C PHE A 305 27.54 -54.89 -7.80
N ASP A 306 26.22 -54.84 -7.98
CA ASP A 306 25.27 -55.67 -7.22
C ASP A 306 25.50 -57.18 -7.47
N GLN A 307 25.83 -57.57 -8.71
CA GLN A 307 26.20 -58.96 -9.01
C GLN A 307 27.54 -59.38 -8.39
N LEU A 308 28.46 -58.42 -8.18
CA LEU A 308 29.70 -58.71 -7.44
C LEU A 308 29.41 -58.91 -5.95
N LEU A 309 28.45 -58.15 -5.41
CA LEU A 309 27.98 -58.27 -4.04
C LEU A 309 27.30 -59.62 -3.79
N ASP A 310 26.42 -60.07 -4.70
CA ASP A 310 25.78 -61.39 -4.59
C ASP A 310 26.82 -62.53 -4.50
N ILE A 311 27.94 -62.39 -5.22
CA ILE A 311 29.05 -63.35 -5.21
C ILE A 311 29.86 -63.26 -3.89
N GLU A 312 30.09 -62.06 -3.38
CA GLU A 312 30.69 -61.84 -2.07
C GLU A 312 29.90 -62.55 -0.97
N GLU A 313 28.57 -62.48 -0.99
CA GLU A 313 27.72 -63.08 0.03
C GLU A 313 27.80 -64.63 0.05
N GLU A 314 28.00 -65.24 -1.12
CA GLU A 314 28.11 -66.70 -1.29
C GLU A 314 29.53 -67.19 -0.93
N ILE A 315 30.57 -66.50 -1.41
CA ILE A 315 31.98 -66.93 -1.29
C ILE A 315 32.60 -66.44 0.04
N ARG A 316 32.08 -65.36 0.63
CA ARG A 316 32.53 -64.72 1.87
C ARG A 316 33.99 -64.24 1.83
N MET A 317 34.45 -63.82 0.67
CA MET A 317 35.78 -63.23 0.44
C MET A 317 35.65 -61.74 0.14
N PRO A 318 36.53 -60.87 0.67
CA PRO A 318 36.40 -59.42 0.53
C PRO A 318 36.51 -58.97 -0.93
N ILE A 319 35.82 -57.87 -1.27
CA ILE A 319 35.94 -57.21 -2.56
C ILE A 319 37.17 -56.30 -2.52
N LEU A 320 38.15 -56.55 -3.37
CA LEU A 320 39.35 -55.74 -3.51
C LEU A 320 39.11 -54.62 -4.52
N PHE A 321 39.32 -53.37 -4.11
CA PHE A 321 39.23 -52.21 -4.99
C PHE A 321 40.61 -51.65 -5.33
N TYR A 322 40.90 -51.54 -6.63
CA TYR A 322 42.10 -50.90 -7.16
C TYR A 322 41.72 -49.87 -8.21
N GLU A 323 42.31 -48.66 -8.12
CA GLU A 323 42.08 -47.63 -9.12
C GLU A 323 43.00 -47.84 -10.33
N THR A 324 42.44 -48.22 -11.48
CA THR A 324 43.20 -48.52 -12.71
C THR A 324 43.67 -47.24 -13.39
N VAL A 325 42.83 -46.19 -13.36
CA VAL A 325 43.15 -44.83 -13.81
C VAL A 325 42.66 -43.84 -12.77
N GLU A 326 43.59 -43.16 -12.11
CA GLU A 326 43.30 -42.20 -11.03
C GLU A 326 42.21 -41.20 -11.43
N GLY A 327 41.07 -41.23 -10.74
CA GLY A 327 39.95 -40.30 -10.94
C GLY A 327 39.04 -40.59 -12.15
N GLU A 328 39.28 -41.68 -12.90
CA GLU A 328 38.51 -42.01 -14.11
C GLU A 328 38.00 -43.45 -14.17
N GLU A 329 38.76 -44.43 -13.68
CA GLU A 329 38.41 -45.84 -13.76
C GLU A 329 38.94 -46.63 -12.56
N GLY A 330 38.10 -47.52 -12.02
CA GLY A 330 38.45 -48.37 -10.90
C GLY A 330 37.91 -49.78 -11.05
N GLU A 331 38.65 -50.75 -10.54
CA GLU A 331 38.39 -52.17 -10.61
C GLU A 331 38.04 -52.72 -9.23
N PHE A 332 36.92 -53.44 -9.15
CA PHE A 332 36.51 -54.21 -7.98
C PHE A 332 36.64 -55.71 -8.29
N SER A 333 37.32 -56.48 -7.45
CA SER A 333 37.62 -57.89 -7.72
C SER A 333 37.47 -58.79 -6.49
N ILE A 334 37.02 -60.04 -6.68
CA ILE A 334 37.00 -61.11 -5.66
C ILE A 334 37.80 -62.29 -6.22
N ILE A 335 38.73 -62.81 -5.41
CA ILE A 335 39.57 -63.96 -5.78
C ILE A 335 39.06 -65.20 -5.03
N SER A 336 38.73 -66.25 -5.78
CA SER A 336 38.34 -67.55 -5.22
C SER A 336 38.98 -68.67 -6.04
N ASP A 337 39.81 -69.48 -5.40
CA ASP A 337 40.61 -70.54 -6.03
C ASP A 337 41.40 -70.04 -7.25
N ASN A 338 40.99 -70.44 -8.46
CA ASN A 338 41.60 -70.05 -9.73
C ASN A 338 40.69 -69.17 -10.59
N ILE A 339 39.71 -68.50 -9.96
CA ILE A 339 38.73 -67.63 -10.61
C ILE A 339 38.76 -66.23 -9.97
N VAL A 340 38.76 -65.19 -10.80
CA VAL A 340 38.64 -63.80 -10.38
C VAL A 340 37.34 -63.22 -10.92
N TYR A 341 36.44 -62.82 -10.05
CA TYR A 341 35.22 -62.09 -10.42
C TYR A 341 35.51 -60.60 -10.38
N ARG A 342 35.20 -59.88 -11.46
CA ARG A 342 35.61 -58.48 -11.62
C ARG A 342 34.50 -57.57 -12.10
N TYR A 343 34.39 -56.37 -11.52
CA TYR A 343 33.55 -55.28 -11.98
C TYR A 343 34.42 -54.04 -12.24
N ILE A 344 34.26 -53.44 -13.42
CA ILE A 344 34.97 -52.21 -13.80
C ILE A 344 34.00 -51.04 -13.71
N LEU A 345 34.34 -50.06 -12.88
CA LEU A 345 33.65 -48.79 -12.76
C LEU A 345 34.40 -47.75 -13.59
N GLY A 346 33.87 -47.40 -14.76
CA GLY A 346 34.40 -46.32 -15.59
C GLY A 346 33.50 -45.08 -15.57
N GLY A 347 34.09 -43.89 -15.60
CA GLY A 347 33.37 -42.66 -15.92
C GLY A 347 32.76 -42.74 -17.32
N ARG A 348 31.53 -42.27 -17.51
CA ARG A 348 30.96 -42.11 -18.86
C ARG A 348 31.85 -41.16 -19.65
N LYS A 349 32.35 -41.60 -20.81
CA LYS A 349 33.00 -40.70 -21.79
C LYS A 349 32.03 -39.66 -22.32
#